data_AF-A0A2E0KNV4-F1
#
_entry.id   AF-A0A2E0KNV4-F1
#
_cell.length_a   1.000
_cell.length_b   1.000
_cell.length_c   1.000
_cell.angle_alpha   90.00
_cell.angle_beta   90.00
_cell.angle_gamma   90.00
#
_symmetry.space_group_name_H-M   'P 1'
#
loop_
_entity.id
_entity.type
_entity.pdbx_description
1 polymer ?
#
loop_
_entity_poly.entity_id
_entity_poly.type
_entity_poly.pdbx_seq_one_letter_code
_entity_poly.pdbx_strand_id
1 'polypeptide(L)'
;SIGTVGGITNIHPLVKWCLQLLGNPSAKELMGIIAASGLAQNFAAVKSLVTEGIQVGHMKMHLNNILNSLNASNLEKQKITQILNGSDISYSLVDQTLQNLRKSEG
;
A
#
# COMPACT_ATOMS: atom_id res chain seq x y z
N SER A 1 21.37 -20.21 9.58
CA SER A 1 22.40 -19.81 8.60
C SER A 1 21.74 -19.67 7.24
N ILE A 2 22.28 -18.84 6.36
CA ILE A 2 21.83 -18.70 4.96
C ILE A 2 22.87 -19.39 4.08
N GLY A 3 22.41 -20.19 3.11
CA GLY A 3 23.26 -20.85 2.11
C GLY A 3 23.05 -20.24 0.73
N THR A 4 24.14 -20.01 0.00
CA THR A 4 24.11 -19.55 -1.41
C THR A 4 24.35 -20.69 -2.40
N VAL A 5 24.66 -21.89 -1.90
CA VAL A 5 24.83 -23.13 -2.66
C VAL A 5 24.25 -24.32 -1.87
N GLY A 6 23.52 -25.21 -2.57
CA GLY A 6 22.94 -26.44 -2.01
C GLY A 6 21.48 -26.33 -1.52
N GLY A 7 20.68 -27.38 -1.74
CA GLY A 7 19.24 -27.43 -1.40
C GLY A 7 18.32 -26.78 -2.44
N ILE A 8 17.18 -26.22 -2.02
CA ILE A 8 16.14 -25.61 -2.88
C ILE A 8 16.62 -24.43 -3.74
N THR A 9 17.74 -23.80 -3.37
CA THR A 9 18.41 -22.73 -4.13
C THR A 9 18.87 -23.16 -5.52
N ASN A 10 19.15 -24.46 -5.70
CA ASN A 10 19.45 -25.05 -7.01
C ASN A 10 18.23 -25.69 -7.70
N ILE A 11 17.10 -25.82 -7.00
CA ILE A 11 15.93 -26.56 -7.48
C ILE A 11 14.95 -25.62 -8.18
N HIS A 12 14.68 -24.44 -7.62
CA HIS A 12 13.68 -23.53 -8.17
C HIS A 12 14.34 -22.47 -9.09
N PRO A 13 14.02 -22.42 -10.40
CA PRO A 13 14.64 -21.50 -11.36
C PRO A 13 14.61 -20.02 -10.94
N LEU A 14 13.53 -19.59 -10.27
CA LEU A 14 13.40 -18.22 -9.76
C LEU A 14 14.49 -17.87 -8.73
N VAL A 15 14.89 -18.82 -7.87
CA VAL A 15 15.90 -18.54 -6.83
C VAL A 15 17.26 -18.29 -7.48
N LYS A 16 17.61 -19.09 -8.49
CA LYS A 16 18.84 -18.90 -9.28
C LYS A 16 18.85 -17.55 -9.99
N TRP A 17 17.72 -17.16 -10.59
CA TRP A 17 17.58 -15.86 -11.24
C TRP A 17 17.70 -14.71 -10.24
N CYS A 18 17.05 -14.79 -9.07
CA CYS A 18 17.16 -13.77 -8.02
C CYS A 18 18.59 -13.63 -7.49
N LEU A 19 19.33 -14.73 -7.32
CA LEU A 19 20.75 -14.68 -6.92
C LEU A 19 21.61 -14.04 -8.02
N GLN A 20 21.36 -14.34 -9.30
CA GLN A 20 22.03 -13.69 -10.43
C GLN A 20 21.74 -12.19 -10.48
N LEU A 21 20.50 -11.78 -10.25
CA LEU A 21 20.10 -10.37 -10.15
C LEU A 21 20.87 -9.63 -9.04
N LEU A 22 21.12 -10.31 -7.92
CA LEU A 22 21.91 -9.79 -6.80
C LEU A 22 23.44 -9.88 -7.04
N GLY A 23 23.90 -10.35 -8.20
CA GLY A 23 25.32 -10.47 -8.52
C GLY A 23 26.01 -11.74 -8.00
N ASN A 24 25.24 -12.80 -7.71
CA ASN A 24 25.71 -14.07 -7.15
C ASN A 24 26.57 -13.90 -5.86
N PRO A 25 26.02 -13.27 -4.81
CA PRO A 25 26.77 -13.03 -3.58
C PRO A 25 27.16 -14.33 -2.88
N SER A 26 28.26 -14.31 -2.13
CA SER A 26 28.58 -15.32 -1.12
C SER A 26 27.55 -15.31 0.01
N ALA A 27 27.51 -16.39 0.80
CA ALA A 27 26.58 -16.47 1.94
C ALA A 27 26.76 -15.31 2.93
N LYS A 28 27.99 -14.84 3.14
CA LYS A 28 28.28 -13.70 4.02
C LYS A 28 27.76 -12.38 3.45
N GLU A 29 27.94 -12.16 2.15
CA GLU A 29 27.42 -10.97 1.46
C GLU A 29 25.89 -10.98 1.43
N LEU A 30 25.27 -12.12 1.13
CA LEU A 30 23.82 -12.27 1.13
C LEU A 30 23.22 -12.00 2.52
N MET A 31 23.87 -12.46 3.59
CA MET A 31 23.48 -12.12 4.96
C MET A 31 23.53 -10.60 5.20
N GLY A 32 24.56 -9.91 4.71
CA GLY A 32 24.67 -8.46 4.77
C GLY A 32 23.55 -7.74 4.01
N ILE A 33 23.24 -8.18 2.80
CA ILE A 33 22.14 -7.65 1.98
C ILE A 33 20.80 -7.81 2.71
N ILE A 34 20.55 -8.99 3.29
CA ILE A 34 19.32 -9.27 4.05
C ILE A 34 19.24 -8.38 5.30
N ALA A 35 20.33 -8.25 6.05
CA ALA A 35 20.37 -7.39 7.24
C ALA A 35 20.10 -5.91 6.88
N ALA A 36 20.76 -5.40 5.83
CA ALA A 36 20.55 -4.03 5.36
C ALA A 36 19.11 -3.81 4.86
N SER A 37 18.56 -4.77 4.12
CA SER A 37 17.16 -4.72 3.64
C SER A 37 16.16 -4.73 4.81
N GLY A 38 16.41 -5.57 5.83
CA GLY A 38 15.58 -5.61 7.04
C GLY A 38 15.62 -4.30 7.83
N LEU A 39 16.80 -3.68 7.95
CA LEU A 39 16.93 -2.35 8.56
C LEU A 39 16.20 -1.27 7.77
N ALA A 40 16.34 -1.26 6.44
CA ALA A 40 15.62 -0.33 5.58
C ALA A 40 14.09 -0.51 5.70
N GLN A 41 13.63 -1.76 5.77
CA GLN A 41 12.21 -2.08 5.99
C GLN A 41 11.72 -1.60 7.36
N ASN A 42 12.49 -1.84 8.42
CA ASN A 42 12.16 -1.35 9.77
C ASN A 42 12.09 0.18 9.81
N PHE A 43 13.06 0.86 9.22
CA PHE A 43 13.08 2.32 9.11
C PHE A 43 11.86 2.85 8.36
N ALA A 44 11.53 2.27 7.20
CA ALA A 44 10.36 2.68 6.41
C ALA A 44 9.05 2.44 7.16
N ALA A 45 8.94 1.36 7.93
CA ALA A 45 7.76 1.07 8.75
C ALA A 45 7.60 2.08 9.88
N VAL A 46 8.66 2.38 10.64
CA VAL A 46 8.61 3.40 11.69
C VAL A 46 8.31 4.78 11.09
N LYS A 47 8.99 5.15 10.00
CA LYS A 47 8.74 6.40 9.28
C LYS A 47 7.27 6.51 8.83
N SER A 48 6.69 5.44 8.34
CA SER A 48 5.26 5.37 8.00
C SER A 48 4.34 5.62 9.18
N LEU A 49 4.65 5.04 10.35
CA LEU A 49 3.82 5.18 11.55
C LEU A 49 3.87 6.58 12.15
N VAL A 50 5.01 7.28 12.01
CA VAL A 50 5.21 8.64 12.55
C VAL A 50 4.92 9.76 11.55
N THR A 51 4.50 9.42 10.32
CA THR A 51 4.14 10.42 9.30
C THR A 51 2.65 10.39 8.99
N GLU A 52 2.08 11.55 8.72
CA GLU A 52 0.65 11.69 8.37
C GLU A 52 0.31 11.05 7.01
N GLY A 53 1.32 10.82 6.16
CA GLY A 53 1.13 10.34 4.78
C GLY A 53 0.40 9.00 4.68
N ILE A 54 0.64 8.05 5.59
CA ILE A 54 -0.09 6.77 5.59
C ILE A 54 -1.56 6.98 5.93
N GLN A 55 -1.88 7.78 6.94
CA GLN A 55 -3.26 8.01 7.34
C GLN A 55 -4.03 8.75 6.24
N VAL A 56 -3.45 9.80 5.66
CA VAL A 56 -4.04 10.53 4.52
C VAL A 56 -4.27 9.60 3.33
N GLY A 57 -3.29 8.76 2.99
CA GLY A 57 -3.40 7.78 1.92
C GLY A 57 -4.47 6.72 2.19
N HIS A 58 -4.51 6.18 3.41
CA HIS A 58 -5.49 5.20 3.84
C HIS A 58 -6.92 5.77 3.81
N MET A 59 -7.12 6.99 4.31
CA MET A 59 -8.43 7.65 4.29
C MET A 59 -8.89 7.97 2.87
N LYS A 60 -7.99 8.38 1.98
CA LYS A 60 -8.30 8.56 0.55
C LYS A 60 -8.71 7.24 -0.12
N MET A 61 -8.04 6.13 0.21
CA MET A 61 -8.42 4.81 -0.27
C MET A 61 -9.76 4.36 0.31
N HIS A 62 -9.97 4.58 1.61
CA HIS A 62 -11.19 4.22 2.33
C HIS A 62 -12.42 4.93 1.75
N LEU A 63 -12.34 6.24 1.53
CA LEU A 63 -13.39 7.01 0.87
C LEU A 63 -13.70 6.49 -0.53
N ASN A 64 -12.67 6.22 -1.35
CA ASN A 64 -12.84 5.67 -2.69
C ASN A 64 -13.52 4.29 -2.65
N ASN A 65 -13.18 3.44 -1.69
CA ASN A 65 -13.79 2.12 -1.54
C ASN A 65 -15.28 2.22 -1.19
N ILE A 66 -15.66 3.13 -0.28
CA ILE A 66 -17.07 3.38 0.04
C ILE A 66 -17.82 3.89 -1.20
N LEU A 67 -17.27 4.88 -1.89
CA LEU A 67 -17.88 5.44 -3.10
C LEU A 67 -18.03 4.40 -4.22
N ASN A 68 -17.06 3.51 -4.39
CA ASN A 68 -17.15 2.39 -5.31
C ASN A 68 -18.28 1.43 -4.91
N SER A 69 -18.42 1.10 -3.62
CA SER A 69 -19.50 0.23 -3.12
C SER A 69 -20.90 0.82 -3.33
N LEU A 70 -21.00 2.15 -3.34
CA LEU A 70 -22.22 2.90 -3.62
C LEU A 70 -22.44 3.17 -5.12
N ASN A 71 -21.60 2.58 -5.98
CA ASN A 71 -21.61 2.77 -7.43
C ASN A 71 -21.57 4.25 -7.85
N ALA A 72 -20.79 5.06 -7.14
CA ALA A 72 -20.63 6.48 -7.47
C ALA A 72 -19.93 6.67 -8.83
N SER A 73 -20.41 7.61 -9.63
CA SER A 73 -19.77 8.03 -10.88
C SER A 73 -18.46 8.79 -10.62
N ASN A 74 -17.63 8.95 -11.65
CA ASN A 74 -16.37 9.69 -11.51
C ASN A 74 -16.59 11.16 -11.11
N LEU A 75 -17.67 11.78 -11.60
CA LEU A 75 -18.03 13.16 -11.24
C LEU A 75 -18.50 13.25 -9.78
N GLU A 76 -19.34 12.30 -9.34
CA GLU A 76 -19.76 12.21 -7.93
C GLU A 76 -18.55 12.01 -7.01
N LYS A 77 -17.61 11.12 -7.38
CA LYS A 77 -16.38 10.90 -6.61
C LYS A 77 -15.55 12.17 -6.44
N GLN A 78 -15.38 12.95 -7.51
CA GLN A 78 -14.65 14.22 -7.46
C GLN A 78 -15.34 15.23 -6.53
N LYS A 79 -16.66 15.40 -6.67
CA LYS A 79 -17.44 16.32 -5.83
C LYS A 79 -17.40 15.91 -4.35
N ILE A 80 -17.66 14.65 -4.04
CA ILE A 80 -17.65 14.15 -2.66
C ILE A 80 -16.25 14.23 -2.04
N THR A 81 -15.19 13.96 -2.81
CA THR A 81 -13.81 14.11 -2.32
C THR A 81 -13.48 15.56 -1.96
N GLN A 82 -14.03 16.54 -2.68
CA GLN A 82 -13.89 17.96 -2.34
C GLN A 82 -14.71 18.35 -1.11
N ILE A 83 -15.96 17.87 -1.02
CA ILE A 83 -16.88 18.18 0.09
C ILE A 83 -16.36 17.62 1.42
N LEU A 84 -15.86 16.37 1.43
CA LEU A 84 -15.43 15.68 2.65
C LEU A 84 -13.92 15.85 2.94
N ASN A 85 -13.25 16.80 2.29
CA ASN A 85 -11.82 17.01 2.50
C ASN A 85 -11.55 17.45 3.95
N GLY A 86 -10.74 16.69 4.68
CA GLY A 86 -10.43 16.95 6.09
C GLY A 86 -11.51 16.50 7.09
N SER A 87 -12.56 15.81 6.65
CA SER A 87 -13.58 15.21 7.53
C SER A 87 -13.24 13.77 7.91
N ASP A 88 -13.65 13.32 9.10
CA ASP A 88 -13.58 11.92 9.48
C ASP A 88 -14.59 11.09 8.67
N ILE A 89 -14.07 10.24 7.79
CA ILE A 89 -14.88 9.46 6.85
C ILE A 89 -15.53 8.28 7.56
N SER A 90 -16.87 8.26 7.54
CA SER A 90 -17.69 7.11 7.93
C SER A 90 -18.63 6.72 6.81
N TYR A 91 -19.05 5.45 6.75
CA TYR A 91 -19.96 4.97 5.70
C TYR A 91 -21.26 5.78 5.65
N SER A 92 -21.88 6.03 6.81
CA SER A 92 -23.13 6.78 6.92
C SER A 92 -23.00 8.22 6.41
N LEU A 93 -21.91 8.91 6.76
CA LEU A 93 -21.64 10.26 6.28
C LEU A 93 -21.51 10.29 4.75
N VAL A 94 -20.76 9.36 4.17
CA VAL A 94 -20.55 9.29 2.71
C VAL A 94 -21.86 8.98 1.99
N ASP A 95 -22.63 8.00 2.47
CA ASP A 95 -23.92 7.63 1.87
C ASP A 95 -24.92 8.80 1.92
N GLN A 96 -25.08 9.45 3.08
CA GLN A 96 -25.96 10.62 3.22
C GLN A 96 -25.54 11.76 2.30
N THR A 97 -24.24 12.06 2.24
CA THR A 97 -23.71 13.15 1.40
C THR A 97 -23.93 12.84 -0.08
N LEU A 98 -23.72 11.59 -0.50
CA LEU A 98 -23.97 11.15 -1.87
C LEU A 98 -25.46 11.22 -2.24
N GLN A 99 -26.35 10.79 -1.35
CA GLN A 99 -27.80 10.88 -1.57
C GLN A 99 -28.27 12.34 -1.68
N ASN A 100 -27.74 13.22 -0.84
CA ASN A 100 -28.05 14.65 -0.89
C ASN A 100 -27.55 15.29 -2.20
N LEU A 101 -26.35 14.92 -2.64
CA LEU A 101 -25.81 15.38 -3.92
C LEU A 101 -26.73 14.97 -5.08
N ARG A 102 -27.15 13.70 -5.13
CA ARG A 102 -28.07 13.18 -6.16
C ARG A 102 -29.43 13.87 -6.15
N LYS A 103 -29.98 14.17 -4.96
CA LYS A 103 -31.25 14.90 -4.82
C LYS A 103 -31.18 16.38 -5.22
N SER A 104 -30.01 17.00 -5.10
CA SER A 104 -29.82 18.40 -5.50
C SER A 104 -29.62 18.58 -7.01
N GLU A 105 -29.30 17.50 -7.73
CA GLU A 105 -29.05 17.49 -9.17
C GLU A 105 -30.22 16.93 -10.00
N GLY A 106 -31.29 16.45 -9.34
CA GLY A 106 -32.53 15.97 -9.95
C GLY A 106 -33.69 16.89 -9.63
#